data_AF-A0A4Q6IRN1-F1
#
_entry.id   AF-A0A4Q6IRN1-F1
#
_cell.length_a   1.000
_cell.length_b   1.000
_cell.length_c   1.000
_cell.angle_alpha   90.00
_cell.angle_beta   90.00
_cell.angle_gamma   90.00
#
_symmetry.space_group_name_H-M   'P 1'
#
loop_
_entity.id
_entity.type
_entity.pdbx_description
1 polymer ?
#
loop_
_entity_poly.entity_id
_entity_poly.type
_entity_poly.pdbx_seq_one_letter_code
_entity_poly.pdbx_strand_id
1 'polypeptide(L)'
;MSARLEAEHLYKVFGRRPDEAVNKLRKGADREELRADGTTAAVIDASFTVEPGQIFVVMGLSGSGKSTLLRMLNGLLEPTAGSVRFDGQDLTAASDRDLREVRAKKISMVFQHFALFPHRSVLDNAAYGLAVQGVPRAERERRAGEALALCGLAGWEKSWPDELSGGMQQRVGLARALATDADLLLMDESFSALDPLIRRDMQDQLLELQRSLKKTIVFITHDLNEAMRLGDRIAVMRDGQIVQTGSAEDILLRPANDYVASFTQDVDRSRVLTAGAVMDSEVRGDEADCGCETATPDTPFGELCAISARVAHPVAVLDKRRELVGVVPRQRLVGFLGEEAGAQQPCDSPRDKGGEKVTAGA
;
A
#
# COMPACT_ATOMS: atom_id res chain seq x y z
N MET A 1 -15.93 0.83 -15.66
CA MET A 1 -16.20 0.77 -14.21
C MET A 1 -15.77 2.09 -13.63
N SER A 2 -16.59 2.73 -12.79
CA SER A 2 -16.22 3.96 -12.08
C SER A 2 -15.34 3.61 -10.87
N ALA A 3 -14.42 4.48 -10.49
CA ALA A 3 -13.59 4.26 -9.31
C ALA A 3 -14.44 4.27 -8.03
N ARG A 4 -13.97 3.58 -6.99
CA ARG A 4 -14.61 3.55 -5.66
C ARG A 4 -14.44 4.89 -4.95
N LEU A 5 -13.24 5.45 -5.04
CA LEU A 5 -12.84 6.71 -4.42
C LEU A 5 -12.00 7.50 -5.41
N GLU A 6 -12.28 8.79 -5.53
CA GLU A 6 -11.58 9.71 -6.40
C GLU A 6 -11.20 10.96 -5.59
N ALA A 7 -9.94 11.37 -5.70
CA ALA A 7 -9.42 12.61 -5.18
C ALA A 7 -8.96 13.46 -6.37
N GLU A 8 -9.47 14.68 -6.49
CA GLU A 8 -9.17 15.59 -7.59
C GLU A 8 -8.61 16.90 -7.03
N HIS A 9 -7.35 17.20 -7.37
CA HIS A 9 -6.66 18.45 -7.05
C HIS A 9 -6.80 18.87 -5.59
N LEU A 10 -6.61 17.92 -4.65
CA LEU A 10 -6.80 18.20 -3.22
C LEU A 10 -5.68 19.08 -2.68
N TYR A 11 -6.07 20.17 -2.02
CA TYR A 11 -5.19 21.01 -1.21
C TYR A 11 -5.67 21.06 0.22
N LYS A 12 -4.74 21.04 1.17
CA LYS A 12 -5.01 21.47 2.54
C LYS A 12 -3.95 22.42 3.01
N VAL A 13 -4.37 23.64 3.31
CA VAL A 13 -3.51 24.69 3.87
C VAL A 13 -4.06 25.11 5.23
N PHE A 14 -3.17 25.17 6.22
CA PHE A 14 -3.42 25.70 7.55
C PHE A 14 -2.78 27.08 7.68
N GLY A 15 -3.52 28.07 8.17
CA GLY A 15 -3.02 29.43 8.34
C GLY A 15 -4.13 30.47 8.20
N ARG A 16 -3.74 31.75 8.18
CA ARG A 16 -4.70 32.88 8.16
C ARG A 16 -5.42 33.06 6.82
N ARG A 17 -4.78 32.72 5.70
CA ARG A 17 -5.31 32.94 4.34
C ARG A 17 -5.07 31.72 3.43
N PRO A 18 -5.77 30.60 3.70
CA PRO A 18 -5.51 29.34 3.02
C PRO A 18 -5.81 29.42 1.51
N ASP A 19 -6.83 30.17 1.07
CA ASP A 19 -7.18 30.31 -0.35
C ASP A 19 -6.14 31.09 -1.15
N GLU A 20 -5.61 32.18 -0.58
CA GLU A 20 -4.51 32.94 -1.18
C GLU A 20 -3.26 32.06 -1.33
N ALA A 21 -2.98 31.24 -0.32
CA ALA A 21 -1.86 30.31 -0.34
C ALA A 21 -2.03 29.21 -1.40
N VAL A 22 -3.24 28.67 -1.59
CA VAL A 22 -3.53 27.74 -2.71
C VAL A 22 -3.27 28.43 -4.06
N ASN A 23 -3.68 29.68 -4.22
CA ASN A 23 -3.41 30.44 -5.45
C ASN A 23 -1.91 30.68 -5.67
N LYS A 24 -1.12 30.89 -4.61
CA LYS A 24 0.35 30.97 -4.70
C LYS A 24 0.95 29.62 -5.13
N LEU A 25 0.52 28.50 -4.51
CA LEU A 25 0.99 27.15 -4.86
C LEU A 25 0.69 26.81 -6.33
N ARG A 26 -0.51 27.13 -6.82
CA ARG A 26 -0.88 26.94 -8.23
C ARG A 26 -0.01 27.73 -9.21
N LYS A 27 0.61 28.82 -8.75
CA LYS A 27 1.56 29.63 -9.54
C LYS A 27 3.01 29.16 -9.40
N GLY A 28 3.26 28.05 -8.70
CA GLY A 28 4.59 27.46 -8.51
C GLY A 28 5.35 27.98 -7.28
N ALA A 29 4.68 28.65 -6.33
CA ALA A 29 5.32 28.98 -5.06
C ALA A 29 5.68 27.71 -4.30
N ASP A 30 6.81 27.75 -3.59
CA ASP A 30 7.24 26.61 -2.78
C ASP A 30 6.56 26.59 -1.41
N ARG A 31 6.40 25.39 -0.85
CA ARG A 31 5.90 25.14 0.50
C ARG A 31 6.72 25.87 1.56
N GLU A 32 8.04 25.96 1.38
CA GLU A 32 8.92 26.64 2.35
C GLU A 32 8.67 28.15 2.41
N GLU A 33 8.39 28.79 1.26
CA GLU A 33 8.02 30.20 1.20
C GLU A 33 6.74 30.49 1.99
N LEU A 34 5.72 29.63 1.84
CA LEU A 34 4.49 29.76 2.62
C LEU A 34 4.72 29.55 4.12
N ARG A 35 5.63 28.64 4.48
CA ARG A 35 5.95 28.35 5.87
C ARG A 35 6.62 29.55 6.55
N ALA A 36 7.46 30.29 5.85
CA ALA A 36 8.06 31.54 6.33
C ALA A 36 6.98 32.60 6.67
N ASP A 37 5.88 32.62 5.92
CA ASP A 37 4.71 33.46 6.17
C ASP A 37 3.77 32.91 7.28
N GLY A 38 4.17 31.84 7.98
CA GLY A 38 3.37 31.18 9.02
C GLY A 38 2.21 30.34 8.48
N THR A 39 2.24 29.96 7.21
CA THR A 39 1.21 29.16 6.54
C THR A 39 1.74 27.76 6.22
N THR A 40 1.07 26.71 6.69
CA THR A 40 1.49 25.32 6.46
C THR A 40 0.63 24.67 5.40
N ALA A 41 1.19 24.42 4.21
CA ALA A 41 0.56 23.54 3.23
C ALA A 41 0.86 22.07 3.62
N ALA A 42 -0.19 21.33 3.94
CA ALA A 42 -0.10 19.94 4.38
C ALA A 42 -0.36 18.94 3.26
N VAL A 43 -1.24 19.29 2.31
CA VAL A 43 -1.47 18.53 1.07
C VAL A 43 -1.52 19.52 -0.07
N ILE A 44 -0.85 19.21 -1.17
CA ILE A 44 -0.65 20.08 -2.33
C ILE A 44 -0.95 19.25 -3.58
N ASP A 45 -2.03 19.61 -4.27
CA ASP A 45 -2.44 19.06 -5.56
C ASP A 45 -2.51 17.53 -5.65
N ALA A 46 -3.03 16.87 -4.60
CA ALA A 46 -3.12 15.42 -4.59
C ALA A 46 -4.29 14.94 -5.46
N SER A 47 -3.98 14.17 -6.51
CA SER A 47 -4.97 13.57 -7.41
C SER A 47 -4.71 12.07 -7.61
N PHE A 48 -5.72 11.23 -7.40
CA PHE A 48 -5.65 9.78 -7.60
C PHE A 48 -7.03 9.13 -7.59
N THR A 49 -7.10 7.90 -8.09
CA THR A 49 -8.29 7.04 -8.05
C THR A 49 -7.97 5.71 -7.37
N VAL A 50 -8.96 5.18 -6.67
CA VAL A 50 -8.91 3.86 -6.03
C VAL A 50 -10.03 3.00 -6.59
N GLU A 51 -9.67 1.86 -7.17
CA GLU A 51 -10.61 0.93 -7.77
C GLU A 51 -11.32 0.06 -6.73
N PRO A 52 -12.54 -0.43 -7.00
CA PRO A 52 -13.24 -1.34 -6.10
C PRO A 52 -12.42 -2.59 -5.77
N GLY A 53 -12.31 -2.90 -4.48
CA GLY A 53 -11.55 -4.05 -3.98
C GLY A 53 -10.04 -3.85 -4.00
N GLN A 54 -9.52 -2.68 -4.36
CA GLN A 54 -8.10 -2.38 -4.36
C GLN A 54 -7.60 -2.03 -2.95
N ILE A 55 -6.37 -2.47 -2.63
CA ILE A 55 -5.57 -1.92 -1.53
C ILE A 55 -4.68 -0.81 -2.10
N PHE A 56 -5.06 0.43 -1.85
CA PHE A 56 -4.29 1.61 -2.23
C PHE A 56 -3.47 2.09 -1.03
N VAL A 57 -2.15 2.02 -1.14
CA VAL A 57 -1.25 2.43 -0.08
C VAL A 57 -0.77 3.86 -0.31
N VAL A 58 -0.84 4.70 0.73
CA VAL A 58 -0.20 6.02 0.74
C VAL A 58 1.00 5.93 1.68
N MET A 59 2.19 6.05 1.12
CA MET A 59 3.45 5.97 1.86
C MET A 59 4.19 7.30 1.91
N GLY A 60 5.10 7.44 2.88
CA GLY A 60 5.99 8.59 2.99
C GLY A 60 6.40 8.88 4.43
N LEU A 61 7.36 9.78 4.61
CA LEU A 61 7.87 10.12 5.94
C LEU A 61 6.81 10.81 6.82
N SER A 62 7.11 10.88 8.12
CA SER A 62 6.34 11.72 9.03
C SER A 62 6.31 13.17 8.53
N GLY A 63 5.15 13.81 8.60
CA GLY A 63 4.96 15.19 8.14
C GLY A 63 4.75 15.38 6.63
N SER A 64 4.70 14.31 5.83
CA SER A 64 4.45 14.41 4.38
C SER A 64 2.98 14.66 3.99
N GLY A 65 2.05 14.67 4.95
CA GLY A 65 0.64 14.99 4.71
C GLY A 65 -0.33 13.82 4.65
N LYS A 66 0.14 12.57 4.81
CA LYS A 66 -0.65 11.33 4.65
C LYS A 66 -1.92 11.31 5.51
N SER A 67 -1.81 11.46 6.83
CA SER A 67 -2.97 11.43 7.73
C SER A 67 -3.91 12.63 7.52
N THR A 68 -3.39 13.75 7.01
CA THR A 68 -4.22 14.89 6.58
C THR A 68 -5.04 14.52 5.36
N LEU A 69 -4.42 13.88 4.37
CA LEU A 69 -5.10 13.36 3.18
C LEU A 69 -6.21 12.37 3.58
N LEU A 70 -5.92 11.38 4.42
CA LEU A 70 -6.93 10.39 4.84
C LEU A 70 -8.15 11.03 5.52
N ARG A 71 -7.92 12.04 6.37
CA ARG A 71 -9.01 12.78 7.02
C ARG A 71 -9.85 13.59 6.02
N MET A 72 -9.24 14.09 4.95
CA MET A 72 -9.98 14.70 3.84
C MET A 72 -10.82 13.68 3.07
N LEU A 73 -10.26 12.50 2.78
CA LEU A 73 -11.00 11.42 2.12
C LEU A 73 -12.24 10.99 2.92
N ASN A 74 -12.15 11.00 4.25
CA ASN A 74 -13.26 10.68 5.15
C ASN A 74 -14.24 11.85 5.38
N GLY A 75 -13.94 13.06 4.88
CA GLY A 75 -14.71 14.27 5.22
C GLY A 75 -14.66 14.65 6.71
N LEU A 76 -13.62 14.21 7.44
CA LEU A 76 -13.33 14.69 8.80
C LEU A 76 -12.59 16.03 8.79
N LEU A 77 -11.91 16.31 7.69
CA LEU A 77 -11.21 17.56 7.47
C LEU A 77 -11.61 18.09 6.09
N GLU A 78 -12.17 19.30 6.05
CA GLU A 78 -12.53 19.92 4.77
C GLU A 78 -11.27 20.30 3.98
N PRO A 79 -11.16 19.93 2.68
CA PRO A 79 -10.11 20.43 1.82
C PRO A 79 -10.17 21.95 1.70
N THR A 80 -9.02 22.60 1.54
CA THR A 80 -8.98 24.02 1.15
C THR A 80 -9.40 24.20 -0.31
N ALA A 81 -9.04 23.24 -1.17
CA ALA A 81 -9.47 23.19 -2.56
C ALA A 81 -9.45 21.73 -3.06
N GLY A 82 -10.13 21.49 -4.19
CA GLY A 82 -10.29 20.16 -4.77
C GLY A 82 -11.55 19.46 -4.28
N SER A 83 -11.77 18.24 -4.78
CA SER A 83 -12.96 17.43 -4.49
C SER A 83 -12.62 15.99 -4.15
N VAL A 84 -13.46 15.39 -3.31
CA VAL A 84 -13.44 13.96 -3.01
C VAL A 84 -14.76 13.35 -3.46
N ARG A 85 -14.71 12.31 -4.27
CA ARG A 85 -15.90 11.55 -4.69
C ARG A 85 -15.81 10.12 -4.18
N PHE A 86 -16.93 9.58 -3.71
CA PHE A 86 -17.07 8.19 -3.31
C PHE A 86 -18.28 7.58 -3.99
N ASP A 87 -18.09 6.50 -4.76
CA ASP A 87 -19.12 5.93 -5.65
C ASP A 87 -19.82 7.02 -6.53
N GLY A 88 -19.04 7.98 -7.02
CA GLY A 88 -19.53 9.11 -7.83
C GLY A 88 -20.22 10.23 -7.04
N GLN A 89 -20.52 10.06 -5.76
CA GLN A 89 -21.05 11.11 -4.89
C GLN A 89 -19.93 12.05 -4.44
N ASP A 90 -20.06 13.35 -4.72
CA ASP A 90 -19.17 14.38 -4.19
C ASP A 90 -19.37 14.55 -2.67
N LEU A 91 -18.37 14.13 -1.90
CA LEU A 91 -18.37 14.26 -0.44
C LEU A 91 -18.02 15.67 0.01
N THR A 92 -17.28 16.44 -0.78
CA THR A 92 -16.92 17.82 -0.45
C THR A 92 -18.10 18.78 -0.56
N ALA A 93 -19.07 18.49 -1.42
CA ALA A 93 -20.31 19.24 -1.55
C ALA A 93 -21.49 18.65 -0.73
N ALA A 94 -21.29 17.53 -0.05
CA ALA A 94 -22.34 16.84 0.69
C ALA A 94 -22.74 17.60 1.97
N SER A 95 -24.01 17.53 2.33
CA SER A 95 -24.47 18.09 3.60
C SER A 95 -23.89 17.32 4.79
N ASP A 96 -23.81 17.95 5.95
CA ASP A 96 -23.42 17.30 7.22
C ASP A 96 -24.21 16.01 7.50
N ARG A 97 -25.49 15.98 7.11
CA ARG A 97 -26.35 14.81 7.29
C ARG A 97 -25.92 13.67 6.37
N ASP A 98 -25.69 13.97 5.09
CA ASP A 98 -25.31 12.98 4.10
C ASP A 98 -23.91 12.42 4.39
N LEU A 99 -22.97 13.29 4.79
CA LEU A 99 -21.64 12.88 5.26
C LEU A 99 -21.70 11.95 6.46
N ARG A 100 -22.59 12.21 7.43
CA ARG A 100 -22.81 11.29 8.57
C ARG A 100 -23.37 9.95 8.11
N GLU A 101 -24.29 9.94 7.15
CA GLU A 101 -24.87 8.70 6.64
C GLU A 101 -23.84 7.86 5.88
N VAL A 102 -23.04 8.49 5.01
CA VAL A 102 -21.94 7.83 4.29
C VAL A 102 -20.93 7.24 5.29
N ARG A 103 -20.47 8.02 6.27
CA ARG A 103 -19.54 7.52 7.31
C ARG A 103 -20.15 6.46 8.21
N ALA A 104 -21.45 6.48 8.44
CA ALA A 104 -22.08 5.47 9.28
C ALA A 104 -22.16 4.14 8.53
N LYS A 105 -22.45 4.14 7.21
CA LYS A 105 -22.83 2.93 6.47
C LYS A 105 -21.80 2.43 5.47
N LYS A 106 -20.91 3.29 4.98
CA LYS A 106 -20.12 3.03 3.76
C LYS A 106 -18.62 3.15 3.93
N ILE A 107 -18.17 3.99 4.87
CA ILE A 107 -16.75 4.23 5.14
C ILE A 107 -16.47 3.90 6.59
N SER A 108 -15.42 3.12 6.86
CA SER A 108 -14.93 2.88 8.21
C SER A 108 -13.49 3.31 8.35
N MET A 109 -13.11 3.77 9.54
CA MET A 109 -11.78 4.29 9.81
C MET A 109 -11.12 3.54 10.97
N VAL A 110 -9.87 3.14 10.74
CA VAL A 110 -8.98 2.55 11.75
C VAL A 110 -7.86 3.55 12.03
N PHE A 111 -7.82 4.06 13.25
CA PHE A 111 -6.86 5.07 13.69
C PHE A 111 -5.53 4.45 14.13
N GLN A 112 -4.46 5.24 14.08
CA GLN A 112 -3.12 4.88 14.54
C GLN A 112 -3.10 4.48 16.02
N HIS A 113 -3.74 5.29 16.87
CA HIS A 113 -4.04 4.91 18.26
C HIS A 113 -5.45 4.34 18.29
N PHE A 114 -5.61 3.15 18.87
CA PHE A 114 -6.79 2.29 18.72
C PHE A 114 -8.14 2.98 19.00
N ALA A 115 -8.12 4.10 19.74
CA ALA A 115 -9.27 4.95 20.03
C ALA A 115 -10.46 4.11 20.52
N LEU A 116 -10.16 3.09 21.33
CA LEU A 116 -11.16 2.27 21.98
C LEU A 116 -11.76 3.09 23.14
N PHE A 117 -13.05 2.89 23.38
CA PHE A 117 -13.72 3.48 24.52
C PHE A 117 -13.35 2.65 25.76
N PRO A 118 -12.62 3.21 26.73
CA PRO A 118 -12.15 2.46 27.90
C PRO A 118 -13.30 2.07 28.83
N HIS A 119 -14.43 2.79 28.76
CA HIS A 119 -15.63 2.55 29.54
C HIS A 119 -16.64 1.63 28.81
N ARG A 120 -16.18 0.84 27.84
CA ARG A 120 -17.00 -0.14 27.12
C ARG A 120 -16.25 -1.46 26.98
N SER A 121 -16.98 -2.57 26.99
CA SER A 121 -16.42 -3.88 26.70
C SER A 121 -15.86 -3.96 25.28
N VAL A 122 -15.08 -5.00 25.00
CA VAL A 122 -14.59 -5.34 23.66
C VAL A 122 -15.75 -5.50 22.67
N LEU A 123 -16.80 -6.22 23.06
CA LEU A 123 -18.01 -6.39 22.24
C LEU A 123 -18.71 -5.05 21.97
N ASP A 124 -18.86 -4.21 22.99
CA ASP A 124 -19.50 -2.90 22.85
C ASP A 124 -18.70 -1.95 21.98
N ASN A 125 -17.36 -2.03 22.03
CA ASN A 125 -16.47 -1.29 21.13
C ASN A 125 -16.69 -1.73 19.68
N ALA A 126 -16.69 -3.05 19.43
CA ALA A 126 -16.91 -3.60 18.09
C ALA A 126 -18.33 -3.28 17.56
N ALA A 127 -19.35 -3.33 18.42
CA ALA A 127 -20.74 -3.06 18.07
C ALA A 127 -21.09 -1.56 17.96
N TYR A 128 -20.18 -0.65 18.31
CA TYR A 128 -20.49 0.78 18.43
C TYR A 128 -21.02 1.40 17.14
N GLY A 129 -20.39 1.12 16.00
CA GLY A 129 -20.83 1.66 14.70
C GLY A 129 -22.25 1.21 14.35
N LEU A 130 -22.59 -0.05 14.62
CA LEU A 130 -23.93 -0.61 14.42
C LEU A 130 -24.96 0.02 15.37
N ALA A 131 -24.57 0.32 16.60
CA ALA A 131 -25.44 1.04 17.54
C ALA A 131 -25.78 2.45 17.04
N VAL A 132 -24.80 3.17 16.47
CA VAL A 132 -25.00 4.49 15.86
C VAL A 132 -25.90 4.41 14.61
N GLN A 133 -25.82 3.33 13.84
CA GLN A 133 -26.72 3.06 12.71
C GLN A 133 -28.17 2.71 13.15
N GLY A 134 -28.42 2.50 14.45
CA GLY A 134 -29.73 2.09 14.96
C GLY A 134 -30.03 0.59 14.83
N VAL A 135 -29.03 -0.25 14.61
CA VAL A 135 -29.20 -1.71 14.50
C VAL A 135 -29.66 -2.29 15.85
N PRO A 136 -30.68 -3.19 15.87
CA PRO A 136 -31.16 -3.81 17.09
C PRO A 136 -30.06 -4.52 17.88
N ARG A 137 -30.18 -4.50 19.22
CA ARG A 137 -29.13 -4.97 20.13
C ARG A 137 -28.65 -6.39 19.83
N ALA A 138 -29.58 -7.34 19.67
CA ALA A 138 -29.24 -8.74 19.41
C ALA A 138 -28.43 -8.89 18.10
N GLU A 139 -28.82 -8.15 17.06
CA GLU A 139 -28.16 -8.22 15.75
C GLU A 139 -26.78 -7.57 15.76
N ARG A 140 -26.62 -6.42 16.43
CA ARG A 140 -25.30 -5.79 16.54
C ARG A 140 -24.32 -6.60 17.38
N GLU A 141 -24.79 -7.26 18.45
CA GLU A 141 -23.94 -8.13 19.28
C GLU A 141 -23.51 -9.37 18.49
N ARG A 142 -24.41 -9.97 17.69
CA ARG A 142 -24.09 -11.07 16.78
C ARG A 142 -23.01 -10.69 15.76
N ARG A 143 -23.23 -9.61 15.00
CA ARG A 143 -22.28 -9.12 13.98
C ARG A 143 -20.93 -8.71 14.57
N ALA A 144 -20.94 -8.05 15.74
CA ALA A 144 -19.72 -7.68 16.42
C ALA A 144 -18.94 -8.91 16.92
N GLY A 145 -19.63 -9.93 17.44
CA GLY A 145 -19.02 -11.20 17.82
C GLY A 145 -18.38 -11.92 16.63
N GLU A 146 -19.06 -11.96 15.48
CA GLU A 146 -18.51 -12.52 14.23
C GLU A 146 -17.25 -11.78 13.77
N ALA A 147 -17.27 -10.44 13.80
CA ALA A 147 -16.11 -9.63 13.45
C ALA A 147 -14.94 -9.85 14.43
N LEU A 148 -15.23 -9.98 15.74
CA LEU A 148 -14.21 -10.29 16.75
C LEU A 148 -13.61 -11.68 16.52
N ALA A 149 -14.42 -12.68 16.18
CA ALA A 149 -13.94 -14.02 15.87
C ALA A 149 -13.03 -14.04 14.64
N LEU A 150 -13.40 -13.32 13.57
CA LEU A 150 -12.55 -13.14 12.38
C LEU A 150 -11.20 -12.49 12.71
N CYS A 151 -11.18 -11.56 13.65
CA CYS A 151 -9.95 -10.95 14.16
C CYS A 151 -9.22 -11.81 15.21
N GLY A 152 -9.64 -13.04 15.48
CA GLY A 152 -9.01 -13.95 16.45
C GLY A 152 -9.20 -13.52 17.91
N LEU A 153 -10.31 -12.86 18.24
CA LEU A 153 -10.68 -12.40 19.57
C LEU A 153 -11.91 -13.13 20.16
N ALA A 154 -12.25 -14.30 19.62
CA ALA A 154 -13.30 -15.14 20.20
C ALA A 154 -12.99 -15.45 21.67
N GLY A 155 -13.97 -15.28 22.56
CA GLY A 155 -13.84 -15.45 24.01
C GLY A 155 -13.42 -14.19 24.78
N TRP A 156 -13.04 -13.10 24.11
CA TRP A 156 -12.65 -11.82 24.74
C TRP A 156 -13.77 -10.79 24.73
N GLU A 157 -14.98 -11.14 24.32
CA GLU A 157 -16.10 -10.22 24.08
C GLU A 157 -16.46 -9.40 25.32
N LYS A 158 -16.32 -10.02 26.51
CA LYS A 158 -16.68 -9.41 27.80
C LYS A 158 -15.51 -8.65 28.46
N SER A 159 -14.31 -8.75 27.91
CA SER A 159 -13.13 -8.09 28.45
C SER A 159 -13.19 -6.58 28.22
N TRP A 160 -12.35 -5.86 28.93
CA TRP A 160 -12.16 -4.41 28.83
C TRP A 160 -10.86 -4.08 28.11
N PRO A 161 -10.74 -2.91 27.45
CA PRO A 161 -9.55 -2.57 26.66
C PRO A 161 -8.23 -2.61 27.44
N ASP A 162 -8.25 -2.29 28.74
CA ASP A 162 -7.09 -2.33 29.64
C ASP A 162 -6.66 -3.74 30.05
N GLU A 163 -7.52 -4.75 29.84
CA GLU A 163 -7.20 -6.17 30.02
C GLU A 163 -6.53 -6.79 28.78
N LEU A 164 -6.42 -6.02 27.69
CA LEU A 164 -5.90 -6.48 26.40
C LEU A 164 -4.47 -6.00 26.14
N SER A 165 -3.66 -6.84 25.49
CA SER A 165 -2.39 -6.40 24.88
C SER A 165 -2.63 -5.38 23.77
N GLY A 166 -1.62 -4.57 23.42
CA GLY A 166 -1.73 -3.57 22.35
C GLY A 166 -2.17 -4.18 21.00
N GLY A 167 -1.63 -5.35 20.64
CA GLY A 167 -2.04 -6.08 19.43
C GLY A 167 -3.50 -6.54 19.46
N MET A 168 -4.01 -6.93 20.63
CA MET A 168 -5.42 -7.28 20.79
C MET A 168 -6.33 -6.06 20.72
N GLN A 169 -5.95 -4.94 21.34
CA GLN A 169 -6.70 -3.68 21.22
C GLN A 169 -6.82 -3.24 19.75
N GLN A 170 -5.77 -3.46 18.96
CA GLN A 170 -5.81 -3.20 17.53
C GLN A 170 -6.80 -4.09 16.78
N ARG A 171 -6.80 -5.40 17.09
CA ARG A 171 -7.76 -6.36 16.54
C ARG A 171 -9.20 -5.97 16.86
N VAL A 172 -9.45 -5.37 18.04
CA VAL A 172 -10.77 -4.79 18.38
C VAL A 172 -11.09 -3.59 17.48
N GLY A 173 -10.12 -2.70 17.24
CA GLY A 173 -10.29 -1.56 16.33
C GLY A 173 -10.61 -1.99 14.89
N LEU A 174 -9.94 -3.04 14.40
CA LEU A 174 -10.24 -3.66 13.11
C LEU A 174 -11.62 -4.34 13.10
N ALA A 175 -11.95 -5.12 14.13
CA ALA A 175 -13.26 -5.76 14.27
C ALA A 175 -14.40 -4.73 14.29
N ARG A 176 -14.21 -3.59 14.97
CA ARG A 176 -15.15 -2.45 14.96
C ARG A 176 -15.39 -1.92 13.55
N ALA A 177 -14.33 -1.83 12.75
CA ALA A 177 -14.46 -1.37 11.37
C ALA A 177 -15.22 -2.41 10.51
N LEU A 178 -14.87 -3.69 10.64
CA LEU A 178 -15.47 -4.80 9.89
C LEU A 178 -16.94 -5.05 10.26
N ALA A 179 -17.31 -4.90 11.54
CA ALA A 179 -18.66 -5.16 12.02
C ALA A 179 -19.71 -4.33 11.29
N THR A 180 -19.35 -3.10 10.87
CA THR A 180 -20.24 -2.21 10.12
C THR A 180 -20.49 -2.63 8.67
N ASP A 181 -19.73 -3.59 8.15
CA ASP A 181 -19.75 -4.04 6.75
C ASP A 181 -19.52 -2.90 5.73
N ALA A 182 -18.75 -1.89 6.11
CA ALA A 182 -18.40 -0.76 5.26
C ALA A 182 -17.70 -1.23 3.97
N ASP A 183 -17.87 -0.46 2.90
CA ASP A 183 -17.33 -0.79 1.58
C ASP A 183 -15.89 -0.26 1.38
N LEU A 184 -15.53 0.79 2.13
CA LEU A 184 -14.21 1.41 2.15
C LEU A 184 -13.64 1.43 3.57
N LEU A 185 -12.42 0.92 3.73
CA LEU A 185 -11.65 0.99 4.97
C LEU A 185 -10.52 2.00 4.81
N LEU A 186 -10.48 2.99 5.70
CA LEU A 186 -9.42 3.99 5.78
C LEU A 186 -8.54 3.68 7.00
N MET A 187 -7.27 3.38 6.78
CA MET A 187 -6.36 2.92 7.85
C MET A 187 -5.17 3.87 7.98
N ASP A 188 -4.99 4.49 9.14
CA ASP A 188 -3.95 5.50 9.41
C ASP A 188 -2.81 4.89 10.25
N GLU A 189 -1.70 4.48 9.62
CA GLU A 189 -0.52 3.88 10.28
C GLU A 189 -0.88 2.81 11.33
N SER A 190 -1.92 2.02 11.05
CA SER A 190 -2.52 1.18 12.09
C SER A 190 -1.51 0.19 12.67
N PHE A 191 -0.62 -0.38 11.85
CA PHE A 191 0.31 -1.43 12.29
C PHE A 191 1.65 -0.93 12.85
N SER A 192 1.88 0.40 12.88
CA SER A 192 3.19 0.96 13.21
C SER A 192 3.64 0.70 14.65
N ALA A 193 2.68 0.61 15.58
CA ALA A 193 2.94 0.43 17.01
C ALA A 193 3.11 -1.05 17.42
N LEU A 194 3.07 -1.98 16.47
CA LEU A 194 3.12 -3.42 16.74
C LEU A 194 4.51 -4.01 16.62
N ASP A 195 4.78 -5.02 17.45
CA ASP A 195 5.93 -5.91 17.31
C ASP A 195 5.93 -6.63 15.95
N PRO A 196 7.10 -6.98 15.38
CA PRO A 196 7.19 -7.53 14.02
C PRO A 196 6.35 -8.79 13.76
N LEU A 197 6.22 -9.70 14.74
CA LEU A 197 5.41 -10.91 14.59
C LEU A 197 3.92 -10.58 14.52
N ILE A 198 3.41 -9.78 15.46
CA ILE A 198 2.01 -9.38 15.50
C ILE A 198 1.64 -8.55 14.27
N ARG A 199 2.55 -7.65 13.85
CA ARG A 199 2.41 -6.89 12.60
C ARG A 199 2.22 -7.82 11.41
N ARG A 200 3.08 -8.83 11.27
CA ARG A 200 3.01 -9.79 10.16
C ARG A 200 1.67 -10.53 10.13
N ASP A 201 1.25 -11.06 11.28
CA ASP A 201 -0.03 -11.75 11.44
C ASP A 201 -1.21 -10.84 11.06
N MET A 202 -1.13 -9.56 11.45
CA MET A 202 -2.20 -8.60 11.17
C MET A 202 -2.31 -8.22 9.70
N GLN A 203 -1.17 -8.10 9.03
CA GLN A 203 -1.11 -7.92 7.59
C GLN A 203 -1.69 -9.13 6.85
N ASP A 204 -1.38 -10.35 7.29
CA ASP A 204 -1.96 -11.58 6.71
C ASP A 204 -3.48 -11.63 6.86
N GLN A 205 -3.99 -11.28 8.05
CA GLN A 205 -5.42 -11.17 8.28
C GLN A 205 -6.07 -10.10 7.37
N LEU A 206 -5.43 -8.95 7.19
CA LEU A 206 -5.96 -7.91 6.30
C LEU A 206 -6.06 -8.38 4.84
N LEU A 207 -5.03 -9.09 4.36
CA LEU A 207 -5.02 -9.67 3.01
C LEU A 207 -6.11 -10.75 2.86
N GLU A 208 -6.32 -11.60 3.86
CA GLU A 208 -7.38 -12.60 3.85
C GLU A 208 -8.78 -11.96 3.85
N LEU A 209 -8.97 -10.91 4.66
CA LEU A 209 -10.20 -10.13 4.70
C LEU A 209 -10.48 -9.44 3.36
N GLN A 210 -9.48 -8.81 2.74
CA GLN A 210 -9.65 -8.21 1.43
C GLN A 210 -10.00 -9.26 0.37
N ARG A 211 -9.37 -10.44 0.40
CA ARG A 211 -9.65 -11.52 -0.58
C ARG A 211 -11.06 -12.07 -0.45
N SER A 212 -11.53 -12.27 0.78
CA SER A 212 -12.84 -12.86 1.09
C SER A 212 -13.99 -11.86 0.94
N LEU A 213 -13.82 -10.61 1.40
CA LEU A 213 -14.88 -9.61 1.45
C LEU A 213 -14.80 -8.58 0.31
N LYS A 214 -13.73 -8.58 -0.48
CA LYS A 214 -13.49 -7.64 -1.61
C LYS A 214 -13.69 -6.16 -1.23
N LYS A 215 -13.33 -5.81 0.01
CA LYS A 215 -13.40 -4.43 0.51
C LYS A 215 -12.30 -3.58 -0.12
N THR A 216 -12.61 -2.31 -0.35
CA THR A 216 -11.63 -1.34 -0.82
C THR A 216 -10.89 -0.77 0.39
N ILE A 217 -9.56 -0.65 0.32
CA ILE A 217 -8.74 -0.23 1.46
C ILE A 217 -7.83 0.90 1.03
N VAL A 218 -7.85 2.02 1.75
CA VAL A 218 -6.80 3.04 1.68
C VAL A 218 -5.97 2.92 2.95
N PHE A 219 -4.71 2.54 2.78
CA PHE A 219 -3.81 2.20 3.87
C PHE A 219 -2.63 3.16 3.92
N ILE A 220 -2.38 3.76 5.08
CA ILE A 220 -1.24 4.66 5.28
C ILE A 220 -0.14 3.96 6.04
N THR A 221 1.09 4.08 5.54
CA THR A 221 2.28 3.63 6.26
C THR A 221 3.49 4.51 5.98
N HIS A 222 4.52 4.36 6.80
CA HIS A 222 5.86 4.86 6.52
C HIS A 222 6.85 3.73 6.22
N ASP A 223 6.42 2.47 6.36
CA ASP A 223 7.24 1.27 6.10
C ASP A 223 7.04 0.79 4.66
N LEU A 224 8.13 0.76 3.89
CA LEU A 224 8.08 0.34 2.51
C LEU A 224 7.80 -1.16 2.34
N ASN A 225 8.31 -2.02 3.23
CA ASN A 225 8.03 -3.45 3.16
C ASN A 225 6.54 -3.74 3.35
N GLU A 226 5.89 -2.96 4.22
CA GLU A 226 4.44 -3.02 4.41
C GLU A 226 3.68 -2.55 3.17
N ALA A 227 4.10 -1.43 2.57
CA ALA A 227 3.50 -0.92 1.34
C ALA A 227 3.61 -1.94 0.19
N MET A 228 4.77 -2.57 0.03
CA MET A 228 5.03 -3.57 -1.01
C MET A 228 4.27 -4.87 -0.78
N ARG A 229 4.08 -5.27 0.48
CA ARG A 229 3.37 -6.50 0.83
C ARG A 229 1.85 -6.37 0.68
N LEU A 230 1.30 -5.21 1.04
CA LEU A 230 -0.15 -4.99 1.10
C LEU A 230 -0.72 -4.34 -0.16
N GLY A 231 0.04 -3.42 -0.79
CA GLY A 231 -0.50 -2.50 -1.78
C GLY A 231 -0.57 -3.09 -3.18
N ASP A 232 -1.77 -3.07 -3.76
CA ASP A 232 -1.94 -3.25 -5.20
C ASP A 232 -1.40 -2.04 -5.97
N ARG A 233 -1.54 -0.85 -5.39
CA ARG A 233 -1.06 0.42 -5.93
C ARG A 233 -0.58 1.31 -4.80
N ILE A 234 0.57 1.94 -4.99
CA ILE A 234 1.27 2.73 -3.99
C ILE A 234 1.39 4.17 -4.49
N ALA A 235 1.01 5.12 -3.66
CA ALA A 235 1.29 6.54 -3.83
C ALA A 235 2.35 6.98 -2.81
N VAL A 236 3.48 7.47 -3.32
CA VAL A 236 4.57 8.02 -2.50
C VAL A 236 4.33 9.51 -2.30
N MET A 237 4.24 9.94 -1.04
CA MET A 237 4.04 11.34 -0.67
C MET A 237 5.30 11.96 -0.06
N ARG A 238 5.66 13.14 -0.56
CA ARG A 238 6.71 14.00 -0.02
C ARG A 238 6.22 15.43 0.04
N ASP A 239 6.46 16.09 1.15
CA ASP A 239 6.19 17.53 1.30
C ASP A 239 4.77 17.98 0.90
N GLY A 240 3.78 17.14 1.19
CA GLY A 240 2.37 17.39 0.86
C GLY A 240 1.97 16.97 -0.56
N GLN A 241 2.91 16.61 -1.43
CA GLN A 241 2.68 16.23 -2.81
C GLN A 241 2.78 14.71 -2.99
N ILE A 242 1.98 14.17 -3.92
CA ILE A 242 2.20 12.80 -4.43
C ILE A 242 3.30 12.89 -5.48
N VAL A 243 4.47 12.31 -5.20
CA VAL A 243 5.63 12.36 -6.09
C VAL A 243 5.67 11.22 -7.10
N GLN A 244 5.03 10.09 -6.77
CA GLN A 244 4.89 8.96 -7.68
C GLN A 244 3.67 8.13 -7.29
N THR A 245 2.99 7.54 -8.27
CA THR A 245 1.97 6.51 -8.06
C THR A 245 2.21 5.37 -9.03
N GLY A 246 2.21 4.12 -8.56
CA GLY A 246 2.47 2.96 -9.41
C GLY A 246 2.23 1.64 -8.67
N SER A 247 2.49 0.52 -9.34
CA SER A 247 2.58 -0.78 -8.68
C SER A 247 3.81 -0.85 -7.76
N ALA A 248 3.85 -1.86 -6.89
CA ALA A 248 5.04 -2.18 -6.10
C ALA A 248 6.31 -2.31 -6.99
N GLU A 249 6.17 -2.97 -8.13
CA GLU A 249 7.24 -3.15 -9.12
C GLU A 249 7.66 -1.81 -9.76
N ASP A 250 6.70 -0.94 -10.10
CA ASP A 250 7.00 0.38 -10.68
C ASP A 250 7.84 1.25 -9.76
N ILE A 251 7.47 1.27 -8.47
CA ILE A 251 8.18 2.04 -7.46
C ILE A 251 9.63 1.55 -7.30
N LEU A 252 9.85 0.22 -7.33
CA LEU A 252 11.16 -0.39 -7.14
C LEU A 252 12.06 -0.30 -8.38
N LEU A 253 11.52 -0.54 -9.57
CA LEU A 253 12.29 -0.63 -10.81
C LEU A 253 12.47 0.72 -11.50
N ARG A 254 11.50 1.63 -11.32
CA ARG A 254 11.44 2.92 -12.01
C ARG A 254 11.09 4.04 -11.01
N PRO A 255 11.93 4.27 -9.99
CA PRO A 255 11.72 5.39 -9.07
C PRO A 255 11.74 6.71 -9.85
N ALA A 256 10.75 7.57 -9.62
CA ALA A 256 10.56 8.81 -10.38
C ALA A 256 11.61 9.89 -10.06
N ASN A 257 12.26 9.79 -8.90
CA ASN A 257 13.31 10.72 -8.44
C ASN A 257 14.16 10.08 -7.35
N ASP A 258 15.26 10.75 -6.99
CA ASP A 258 16.23 10.31 -5.97
C ASP A 258 15.59 10.08 -4.60
N TYR A 259 14.54 10.84 -4.27
CA TYR A 259 13.81 10.62 -3.03
C TYR A 259 13.13 9.26 -3.03
N VAL A 260 12.37 8.92 -4.08
CA VAL A 260 11.75 7.59 -4.17
C VAL A 260 12.82 6.50 -4.22
N ALA A 261 13.90 6.69 -4.98
CA ALA A 261 15.00 5.74 -5.05
C ALA A 261 15.60 5.45 -3.67
N SER A 262 15.78 6.48 -2.84
CA SER A 262 16.31 6.31 -1.47
C SER A 262 15.43 5.46 -0.56
N PHE A 263 14.09 5.48 -0.71
CA PHE A 263 13.22 4.57 0.05
C PHE A 263 13.41 3.12 -0.36
N THR A 264 13.66 2.88 -1.65
CA THR A 264 13.73 1.52 -2.21
C THR A 264 15.05 0.79 -1.97
N GLN A 265 16.06 1.46 -1.41
CA GLN A 265 17.41 0.89 -1.22
C GLN A 265 17.38 -0.33 -0.31
N ASP A 266 16.73 -0.24 0.86
CA ASP A 266 16.75 -1.31 1.86
C ASP A 266 15.64 -2.36 1.67
N VAL A 267 15.00 -2.40 0.49
CA VAL A 267 13.92 -3.35 0.23
C VAL A 267 14.47 -4.65 -0.36
N ASP A 268 14.04 -5.76 0.23
CA ASP A 268 14.26 -7.09 -0.34
C ASP A 268 13.45 -7.26 -1.63
N ARG A 269 14.06 -6.90 -2.76
CA ARG A 269 13.48 -7.00 -4.12
C ARG A 269 13.02 -8.42 -4.46
N SER A 270 13.64 -9.45 -3.87
CA SER A 270 13.30 -10.84 -4.14
C SER A 270 11.88 -11.24 -3.72
N ARG A 271 11.28 -10.46 -2.80
CA ARG A 271 9.92 -10.71 -2.29
C ARG A 271 8.83 -10.03 -3.12
N VAL A 272 9.20 -9.05 -3.94
CA VAL A 272 8.25 -8.19 -4.65
C VAL A 272 8.28 -8.46 -6.14
N LEU A 273 9.45 -8.74 -6.71
CA LEU A 273 9.60 -8.91 -8.15
C LEU A 273 9.02 -10.24 -8.64
N THR A 274 8.44 -10.17 -9.84
CA THR A 274 7.97 -11.32 -10.62
C THR A 274 8.86 -11.54 -11.85
N ALA A 275 8.69 -12.66 -12.53
CA ALA A 275 9.40 -12.95 -13.78
C ALA A 275 9.12 -11.90 -14.85
N GLY A 276 7.88 -11.41 -14.95
CA GLY A 276 7.49 -10.35 -15.88
C GLY A 276 8.26 -9.04 -15.63
N ALA A 277 8.58 -8.75 -14.37
CA ALA A 277 9.29 -7.53 -13.98
C ALA A 277 10.80 -7.56 -14.30
N VAL A 278 11.39 -8.76 -14.37
CA VAL A 278 12.84 -8.94 -14.56
C VAL A 278 13.23 -9.51 -15.92
N MET A 279 12.28 -10.00 -16.71
CA MET A 279 12.54 -10.62 -18.00
C MET A 279 13.05 -9.60 -19.03
N ASP A 280 13.88 -10.10 -19.94
CA ASP A 280 14.16 -9.43 -21.20
C ASP A 280 13.05 -9.77 -22.20
N SER A 281 12.43 -8.75 -22.79
CA SER A 281 11.41 -8.90 -23.82
C SER A 281 11.96 -8.74 -25.24
N GLU A 282 13.22 -8.30 -25.38
CA GLU A 282 13.89 -8.09 -26.67
C GLU A 282 14.62 -9.34 -27.17
N VAL A 283 15.04 -10.22 -26.25
CA VAL A 283 15.72 -11.47 -26.60
C VAL A 283 14.73 -12.46 -27.20
N ARG A 284 14.81 -12.65 -28.52
CA ARG A 284 14.12 -13.67 -29.29
C ARG A 284 15.13 -14.73 -29.71
N GLY A 285 15.10 -15.91 -29.08
CA GLY A 285 15.96 -17.03 -29.45
C GLY A 285 15.29 -18.38 -29.19
N ASP A 286 15.80 -19.44 -29.81
CA ASP A 286 15.28 -20.83 -29.84
C ASP A 286 15.22 -21.55 -28.47
N GLU A 287 15.41 -20.82 -27.36
CA GLU A 287 15.46 -21.34 -26.00
C GLU A 287 14.10 -21.88 -25.50
N ALA A 288 13.01 -21.58 -26.23
CA ALA A 288 11.67 -22.08 -25.95
C ALA A 288 11.40 -23.50 -26.52
N ASP A 289 12.31 -24.08 -27.30
CA ASP A 289 12.10 -25.38 -27.97
C ASP A 289 12.72 -26.57 -27.21
N CYS A 290 12.83 -26.43 -25.88
CA CYS A 290 13.26 -27.50 -25.00
C CYS A 290 12.16 -27.83 -23.96
N GLY A 291 12.05 -29.10 -23.56
CA GLY A 291 11.07 -29.55 -22.55
C GLY A 291 11.42 -29.16 -21.11
N CYS A 292 12.28 -28.16 -20.91
CA CYS A 292 12.72 -27.71 -19.60
C CYS A 292 11.64 -26.90 -18.88
N GLU A 293 11.82 -26.72 -17.57
CA GLU A 293 10.91 -25.95 -16.72
C GLU A 293 10.90 -24.47 -17.14
N THR A 294 9.70 -23.89 -17.28
CA THR A 294 9.46 -22.50 -17.72
C THR A 294 8.72 -21.72 -16.65
N ALA A 295 8.83 -20.39 -16.68
CA ALA A 295 8.09 -19.50 -15.80
C ALA A 295 6.88 -18.87 -16.52
N THR A 296 5.98 -18.27 -15.74
CA THR A 296 4.93 -17.36 -16.22
C THR A 296 5.28 -15.93 -15.78
N PRO A 297 4.69 -14.87 -16.37
CA PRO A 297 4.95 -13.50 -15.93
C PRO A 297 4.74 -13.28 -14.43
N ASP A 298 3.77 -13.97 -13.83
CA ASP A 298 3.41 -13.85 -12.42
C ASP A 298 4.30 -14.71 -11.49
N THR A 299 5.24 -15.49 -12.03
CA THR A 299 6.12 -16.36 -11.24
C THR A 299 7.01 -15.53 -10.30
N PRO A 300 6.98 -15.76 -8.97
CA PRO A 300 7.78 -15.00 -8.02
C PRO A 300 9.29 -15.13 -8.25
N PHE A 301 10.05 -14.08 -7.97
CA PHE A 301 11.51 -14.06 -8.17
C PHE A 301 12.25 -15.19 -7.44
N GLY A 302 11.83 -15.56 -6.22
CA GLY A 302 12.42 -16.69 -5.49
C GLY A 302 12.27 -18.02 -6.21
N GLU A 303 11.12 -18.27 -6.84
CA GLU A 303 10.87 -19.46 -7.65
C GLU A 303 11.66 -19.41 -8.96
N LEU A 304 11.75 -18.23 -9.58
CA LEU A 304 12.56 -17.99 -10.78
C LEU A 304 14.04 -18.30 -10.55
N CYS A 305 14.60 -17.92 -9.39
CA CYS A 305 15.95 -18.32 -8.97
C CYS A 305 16.09 -19.84 -8.85
N ALA A 306 15.07 -20.52 -8.29
CA ALA A 306 15.08 -21.97 -8.15
C ALA A 306 15.01 -22.71 -9.50
N ILE A 307 14.23 -22.19 -10.46
CA ILE A 307 14.16 -22.70 -11.83
C ILE A 307 15.52 -22.47 -12.52
N SER A 308 16.04 -21.24 -12.48
CA SER A 308 17.34 -20.88 -13.08
C SER A 308 18.52 -21.67 -12.51
N ALA A 309 18.43 -22.17 -11.28
CA ALA A 309 19.46 -23.04 -10.71
C ALA A 309 19.47 -24.45 -11.31
N ARG A 310 18.36 -24.91 -11.91
CA ARG A 310 18.20 -26.25 -12.49
C ARG A 310 18.36 -26.27 -14.00
N VAL A 311 18.07 -25.16 -14.67
CA VAL A 311 18.26 -25.01 -16.13
C VAL A 311 19.61 -24.38 -16.44
N ALA A 312 20.25 -24.83 -17.53
CA ALA A 312 21.56 -24.33 -17.95
C ALA A 312 21.47 -23.06 -18.84
N HIS A 313 20.30 -22.80 -19.38
CA HIS A 313 20.00 -21.67 -20.27
C HIS A 313 19.10 -20.64 -19.56
N PRO A 314 18.88 -19.44 -20.13
CA PRO A 314 17.90 -18.49 -19.62
C PRO A 314 16.52 -19.13 -19.42
N VAL A 315 15.80 -18.70 -18.36
CA VAL A 315 14.46 -19.21 -18.09
C VAL A 315 13.47 -18.57 -19.06
N ALA A 316 12.80 -19.39 -19.87
CA ALA A 316 11.73 -18.91 -20.74
C ALA A 316 10.49 -18.53 -19.92
N VAL A 317 9.93 -17.35 -20.19
CA VAL A 317 8.68 -16.86 -19.60
C VAL A 317 7.58 -16.96 -20.65
N LEU A 318 6.57 -17.77 -20.36
CA LEU A 318 5.47 -18.06 -21.29
C LEU A 318 4.15 -17.46 -20.78
N ASP A 319 3.30 -16.99 -21.69
CA ASP A 319 1.94 -16.59 -21.36
C ASP A 319 1.00 -17.79 -21.17
N LYS A 320 -0.30 -17.52 -20.91
CA LYS A 320 -1.33 -18.55 -20.74
C LYS A 320 -1.58 -19.41 -21.99
N ARG A 321 -1.20 -18.91 -23.18
CA ARG A 321 -1.29 -19.60 -24.47
C ARG A 321 -0.02 -20.37 -24.80
N ARG A 322 0.97 -20.37 -23.90
CA ARG A 322 2.32 -20.91 -24.08
C ARG A 322 3.14 -20.19 -25.14
N GLU A 323 2.84 -18.92 -25.40
CA GLU A 323 3.65 -18.05 -26.25
C GLU A 323 4.79 -17.42 -25.43
N LEU A 324 6.00 -17.35 -26.01
CA LEU A 324 7.15 -16.74 -25.37
C LEU A 324 6.96 -15.23 -25.27
N VAL A 325 6.95 -14.71 -24.04
CA VAL A 325 6.82 -13.27 -23.76
C VAL A 325 8.13 -12.63 -23.31
N GLY A 326 9.09 -13.43 -22.86
CA GLY A 326 10.43 -12.98 -22.52
C GLY A 326 11.30 -14.11 -22.00
N VAL A 327 12.56 -13.79 -21.72
CA VAL A 327 13.52 -14.72 -21.11
C VAL A 327 14.24 -14.05 -19.95
N VAL A 328 14.65 -14.85 -18.96
CA VAL A 328 15.37 -14.35 -17.79
C VAL A 328 16.76 -14.97 -17.76
N PRO A 329 17.81 -14.23 -18.20
CA PRO A 329 19.18 -14.67 -18.06
C PRO A 329 19.61 -14.72 -16.59
N ARG A 330 20.43 -15.71 -16.21
CA ARG A 330 20.95 -15.85 -14.85
C ARG A 330 21.67 -14.60 -14.33
N GLN A 331 22.35 -13.89 -15.22
CA GLN A 331 23.06 -12.64 -14.89
C GLN A 331 22.10 -11.53 -14.45
N ARG A 332 20.90 -11.44 -15.05
CA ARG A 332 19.87 -10.49 -14.59
C ARG A 332 19.41 -10.80 -13.18
N LEU A 333 19.18 -12.07 -12.85
CA LEU A 333 18.82 -12.48 -11.49
C LEU A 333 19.89 -12.05 -10.47
N VAL A 334 21.17 -12.24 -10.80
CA VAL A 334 22.28 -11.82 -9.92
C VAL A 334 22.34 -10.29 -9.79
N GLY A 335 22.18 -9.53 -10.89
CA GLY A 335 22.15 -8.07 -10.84
C GLY A 335 21.03 -7.53 -9.96
N PHE A 336 19.84 -8.13 -10.01
CA PHE A 336 18.72 -7.75 -9.14
C PHE A 336 18.95 -8.07 -7.66
N LEU A 337 19.69 -9.15 -7.35
CA LEU A 337 20.10 -9.49 -5.97
C LEU A 337 21.22 -8.59 -5.44
N GLY A 338 22.15 -8.17 -6.31
CA GLY A 338 23.31 -7.35 -5.96
C GLY A 338 23.06 -5.84 -6.03
N GLU A 339 21.81 -5.40 -6.19
CA GLU A 339 21.40 -4.00 -6.30
C GLU A 339 22.00 -3.22 -7.50
N GLU A 340 22.74 -3.87 -8.38
CA GLU A 340 23.33 -3.28 -9.58
C GLU A 340 22.52 -3.61 -10.83
N ALA A 341 21.78 -2.62 -11.34
CA ALA A 341 21.34 -2.59 -12.73
C ALA A 341 22.50 -2.09 -13.62
N GLY A 342 23.66 -2.75 -13.55
CA GLY A 342 24.84 -2.39 -14.34
C GLY A 342 24.78 -3.01 -15.73
N ALA A 343 25.04 -2.21 -16.76
CA ALA A 343 25.36 -2.73 -18.09
C ALA A 343 26.61 -3.64 -17.98
N GLN A 344 26.61 -4.76 -18.71
CA GLN A 344 27.75 -5.68 -18.73
C GLN A 344 29.06 -4.92 -18.97
N GLN A 345 29.99 -5.04 -18.03
CA GLN A 345 31.33 -4.54 -18.24
C GLN A 345 31.98 -5.41 -19.33
N PRO A 346 32.53 -4.82 -20.41
CA PRO A 346 33.25 -5.60 -21.41
C PRO A 346 34.40 -6.34 -20.73
N CYS A 347 34.47 -7.64 -20.99
CA CYS A 347 35.48 -8.51 -20.42
C CYS A 347 36.80 -8.33 -21.18
N ASP A 348 37.74 -7.56 -20.62
CA ASP A 348 39.11 -7.43 -21.15
C ASP A 348 40.00 -8.64 -20.80
N SER A 349 39.41 -9.80 -20.48
CA SER A 349 40.17 -10.96 -20.02
C SER A 349 41.17 -11.44 -21.08
N PRO A 350 42.46 -11.58 -20.74
CA PRO A 350 43.48 -12.11 -21.64
C PRO A 350 43.35 -13.62 -21.88
N ARG A 351 42.25 -14.27 -21.44
CA ARG A 351 42.00 -15.70 -21.70
C ARG A 351 41.97 -16.05 -23.20
N ASP A 352 41.57 -15.10 -24.05
CA ASP A 352 41.66 -15.23 -25.52
C ASP A 352 42.97 -14.68 -26.11
N LYS A 353 43.87 -14.13 -25.28
CA LYS A 353 45.16 -13.51 -25.68
C LYS A 353 46.39 -14.16 -25.02
N GLY A 354 46.26 -15.35 -24.43
CA GLY A 354 47.39 -16.11 -23.89
C GLY A 354 47.93 -15.63 -22.53
N GLY A 355 47.12 -14.94 -21.71
CA GLY A 355 47.52 -14.52 -20.36
C GLY A 355 47.65 -15.67 -19.35
N GLU A 356 48.36 -15.41 -18.25
CA GLU A 356 48.56 -16.37 -17.15
C GLU A 356 47.25 -16.92 -16.60
N LYS A 357 47.13 -18.26 -16.55
CA LYS A 357 45.93 -18.93 -16.05
C LYS A 357 45.96 -18.91 -14.52
N VAL A 358 45.02 -18.19 -13.93
CA VAL A 358 44.71 -18.31 -12.50
C VAL A 358 43.99 -19.64 -12.29
N THR A 359 44.70 -20.64 -11.77
CA THR A 359 44.13 -21.93 -11.35
C THR A 359 43.83 -21.89 -9.85
N ALA A 360 42.67 -22.40 -9.43
CA ALA A 360 42.39 -22.60 -8.02
C ALA A 360 43.47 -23.51 -7.42
N GLY A 361 44.10 -23.07 -6.32
CA GLY A 361 45.07 -23.88 -5.60
C GLY A 361 44.41 -25.20 -5.17
N ALA A 362 45.10 -26.31 -5.42
CA ALA A 362 44.64 -27.66 -5.12
C ALA A 362 44.51 -27.92 -3.62
#